data_AF-A0A9D7E7X9-F1
#
_entry.id   AF-A0A9D7E7X9-F1
#
_cell.length_a   1.000
_cell.length_b   1.000
_cell.length_c   1.000
_cell.angle_alpha   90.00
_cell.angle_beta   90.00
_cell.angle_gamma   90.00
#
_symmetry.space_group_name_H-M   'P 1'
#
loop_
_entity.id
_entity.type
_entity.pdbx_description
1 polymer ?
#
loop_
_entity_poly.entity_id
_entity_poly.type
_entity_poly.pdbx_seq_one_letter_code
_entity_poly.pdbx_strand_id
1 'polypeptide(L)' 'MLAYFRGDVPLVLAGYNAGEGAVDRYRGVPPYLETRTYVKRVMALYGRESHPFVEDGVSRPSETRFRQ' A
#
# COMPACT_ATOMS: atom_id res chain seq x y z
N MET A 1 5.93 1.34 -0.22
CA MET A 1 4.71 0.83 -0.90
C MET A 1 3.58 1.84 -0.99
N LEU A 2 3.07 2.43 0.10
CA LEU A 2 1.95 3.40 0.02
C LEU A 2 2.20 4.57 -0.94
N ALA A 3 3.30 5.30 -0.80
CA ALA A 3 3.63 6.39 -1.74
C ALA A 3 3.90 5.89 -3.16
N TYR A 4 4.52 4.71 -3.28
CA TYR A 4 4.87 4.10 -4.57
C TYR A 4 3.63 3.80 -5.42
N PHE A 5 2.60 3.20 -4.83
CA PHE A 5 1.33 2.92 -5.48
C PHE A 5 0.26 3.98 -5.22
N ARG A 6 0.67 5.19 -4.79
CA ARG A 6 -0.22 6.33 -4.55
C ARG A 6 -1.46 5.99 -3.71
N GLY A 7 -1.25 5.20 -2.67
CA GLY A 7 -2.30 4.80 -1.74
C GLY A 7 -3.29 3.78 -2.29
N ASP A 8 -3.13 3.25 -3.51
CA ASP A 8 -3.96 2.16 -4.04
C ASP A 8 -3.73 0.89 -3.21
N VAL A 9 -4.68 0.57 -2.34
CA VAL A 9 -4.54 -0.48 -1.33
C VAL A 9 -4.38 -1.86 -1.99
N PRO A 10 -5.18 -2.26 -3.00
CA PRO A 10 -4.94 -3.49 -3.74
C PRO A 10 -3.50 -3.62 -4.27
N LEU A 11 -2.93 -2.58 -4.87
CA LEU A 11 -1.57 -2.61 -5.42
C LEU A 11 -0.50 -2.59 -4.32
N VAL A 12 -0.71 -1.84 -3.24
CA VAL A 12 0.15 -1.86 -2.05
C VAL A 12 0.24 -3.26 -1.44
N LEU A 13 -0.90 -3.94 -1.29
CA LEU A 13 -0.98 -5.29 -0.75
C LEU A 13 -0.33 -6.31 -1.69
N ALA A 14 -0.53 -6.16 -3.00
CA ALA A 14 0.11 -7.00 -4.00
C ALA A 14 1.63 -6.81 -4.00
N GLY A 15 2.12 -5.57 -3.94
CA GLY A 15 3.55 -5.26 -3.88
C GLY A 15 4.21 -5.74 -2.59
N TYR A 16 3.50 -5.70 -1.47
CA TYR A 16 4.00 -6.26 -0.21
C TYR A 16 4.18 -7.79 -0.27
N ASN A 17 3.25 -8.52 -0.90
CA ASN A 17 3.31 -9.98 -0.97
C ASN A 17 4.19 -10.50 -2.13
N ALA A 18 4.15 -9.87 -3.31
CA ALA A 18 4.78 -10.35 -4.53
C ALA A 18 5.99 -9.51 -5.01
N GLY A 19 6.26 -8.39 -4.34
CA GLY A 19 7.23 -7.37 -4.78
C GLY A 19 6.62 -6.40 -5.81
N GLU A 20 7.06 -5.14 -5.76
CA GLU A 20 6.63 -4.06 -6.64
C GLU A 20 6.94 -4.35 -8.12
N GLY A 21 8.10 -4.95 -8.41
CA GLY A 21 8.47 -5.27 -9.79
C GLY A 21 7.55 -6.31 -10.44
N ALA A 22 6.90 -7.17 -9.65
CA ALA A 22 5.86 -8.07 -10.16
C ALA A 22 4.59 -7.28 -10.50
N VAL A 23 4.18 -6.36 -9.63
CA VAL A 23 3.01 -5.49 -9.87
C VAL A 23 3.23 -4.64 -11.11
N ASP A 24 4.42 -4.07 -11.29
CA ASP A 24 4.78 -3.28 -12.48
C ASP A 24 4.73 -4.13 -13.76
N ARG A 25 5.34 -5.33 -13.72
CA ARG A 25 5.37 -6.25 -14.86
C ARG A 25 3.97 -6.65 -15.32
N TYR A 26 3.06 -6.90 -14.37
CA TYR A 26 1.68 -7.30 -14.66
C TYR A 26 0.72 -6.11 -14.76
N ARG A 27 1.18 -4.88 -14.51
CA ARG A 27 0.38 -3.65 -14.47
C ARG A 27 -0.85 -3.77 -13.55
N GLY A 28 -0.66 -4.40 -12.39
CA GLY A 28 -1.72 -4.72 -11.46
C GLY A 28 -1.40 -5.90 -10.56
N VAL A 29 -2.42 -6.44 -9.88
CA VAL A 29 -2.24 -7.62 -9.03
C VAL A 29 -1.79 -8.83 -9.88
N PRO A 30 -0.61 -9.43 -9.63
CA PRO A 30 -0.10 -10.51 -10.46
C PRO A 30 -1.00 -11.76 -10.40
N PRO A 31 -0.95 -12.65 -11.40
CA PRO A 31 -1.74 -13.88 -11.46
C PRO A 31 -1.25 -14.98 -10.51
N TYR A 32 -0.66 -14.61 -9.37
CA TYR A 32 -0.21 -15.55 -8.35
C TYR A 32 -1.38 -15.83 -7.41
N LEU A 33 -1.71 -17.10 -7.24
CA LEU A 33 -2.85 -17.52 -6.42
C LEU A 33 -2.73 -17.01 -4.98
N GLU A 34 -1.54 -17.09 -4.41
CA GLU A 34 -1.23 -16.59 -3.08
C GLU A 34 -1.51 -15.08 -2.96
N THR A 35 -0.96 -14.28 -3.88
CA THR A 35 -1.11 -12.81 -3.87
C THR A 35 -2.57 -12.39 -4.01
N ARG A 36 -3.32 -13.00 -4.94
CA ARG A 36 -4.76 -12.70 -5.11
C ARG A 36 -5.56 -13.06 -3.87
N THR A 37 -5.23 -14.19 -3.24
CA THR A 37 -5.88 -14.63 -2.00
C THR A 37 -5.56 -13.69 -0.85
N TYR A 38 -4.30 -13.27 -0.73
CA TYR A 38 -3.85 -12.31 0.28
C TYR A 38 -4.57 -10.97 0.14
N VAL A 39 -4.56 -10.37 -1.07
CA VAL A 39 -5.25 -9.11 -1.35
C VAL A 39 -6.74 -9.23 -1.01
N LYS A 40 -7.43 -10.29 -1.45
CA LYS A 40 -8.85 -10.50 -1.16
C LYS A 40 -9.13 -10.56 0.34
N ARG A 41 -8.32 -11.30 1.11
CA ARG A 41 -8.49 -11.45 2.56
C ARG A 41 -8.32 -10.13 3.30
N VAL A 42 -7.27 -9.38 2.98
CA VAL A 42 -7.00 -8.10 3.67
C VAL A 42 -8.03 -7.04 3.26
N MET A 43 -8.44 -7.00 1.98
CA MET A 43 -9.49 -6.10 1.51
C MET A 43 -10.83 -6.36 2.19
N ALA A 44 -11.18 -7.62 2.46
CA ALA A 44 -12.39 -7.96 3.20
C ALA A 44 -12.39 -7.46 4.66
N LEU A 45 -11.22 -7.27 5.26
CA LEU A 45 -11.07 -6.76 6.62
C LEU A 45 -10.93 -5.23 6.66
N TYR A 46 -10.20 -4.65 5.71
CA TYR A 46 -9.88 -3.22 5.69
C TYR A 46 -10.99 -2.37 5.07
N GLY A 47 -11.61 -2.85 3.99
CA GLY A 47 -12.82 -2.25 3.40
C GLY A 47 -12.64 -0.93 2.66
N ARG A 48 -11.41 -0.45 2.42
CA ARG A 48 -11.14 0.76 1.61
C ARG A 48 -10.15 0.45 0.50
N GLU A 49 -10.44 0.94 -0.70
CA GLU A 49 -9.59 0.76 -1.88
C GLU A 49 -8.42 1.72 -1.93
N SER A 50 -8.47 2.82 -1.17
CA SER A 50 -7.34 3.73 -1.00
C SER A 50 -7.04 4.05 0.45
N HIS A 51 -5.77 4.33 0.72
CA HIS A 51 -5.28 4.82 2.01
C HIS A 51 -4.57 6.16 1.77
N PRO A 52 -4.85 7.20 2.59
CA PRO A 52 -4.10 8.45 2.54
C PRO A 52 -2.60 8.19 2.63
N PHE A 53 -1.83 8.77 1.73
CA PHE A 53 -0.38 8.66 1.72
C PHE A 53 0.22 10.06 1.63
N VAL A 54 1.43 10.21 2.13
CA VAL A 54 2.17 11.47 2.00
C VAL A 54 2.92 11.41 0.67
N GLU A 55 2.62 12.32 -0.25
CA GLU A 55 3.28 12.42 -1.55
C GLU A 55 4.76 12.84 -1.42
N ASP A 56 5.05 13.77 -0.50
CA ASP A 56 6.40 14.25 -0.23
C ASP A 56 7.04 13.42 0.89
N GLY A 57 8.01 12.57 0.55
CA GLY A 57 8.72 11.65 1.45
C GLY A 57 9.59 12.26 2.55
N VAL A 58 9.21 13.40 3.14
CA VAL A 58 9.83 13.96 4.33
C VAL A 58 8.73 14.28 5.34
N SER A 59 8.55 13.39 6.32
CA SER A 59 7.91 13.75 7.57
C SER A 59 8.55 15.04 8.07
N ARG A 60 7.77 16.13 8.20
CA ARG A 60 8.05 17.04 9.31
C ARG A 60 7.96 16.16 10.56
N PRO A 61 9.06 15.97 11.33
CA PRO A 61 8.95 15.25 12.58
C PRO A 61 7.86 15.93 13.39
N SER A 62 6.98 15.12 13.99
CA SER A 62 5.90 15.59 14.84
C SER A 62 6.43 16.72 15.72
N GLU A 63 5.87 17.92 15.58
CA GLU A 63 6.04 18.95 16.59
C GLU A 63 5.39 18.40 17.86
N THR A 64 6.15 17.65 18.65
CA THR A 64 5.85 17.41 20.05
C THR A 64 5.85 18.78 20.69
N ARG A 65 4.68 19.42 20.69
CA ARG A 65 4.39 20.54 21.58
C ARG A 65 4.53 20.01 22.99
N PHE A 66 5.72 20.15 23.56
CA PHE A 66 5.86 20.32 24.99
C PHE A 66 5.13 21.62 25.32
N ARG A 67 3.87 21.50 25.73
CA ARG A 67 3.24 22.55 26.53
C ARG A 67 3.99 22.58 27.85
N GLN A 68 4.54 23.76 28.12
CA GLN A 68 4.90 24.39 29.39
C GLN A 68 4.91 23.50 30.64
#